data_AF-A0A4Z0RVW6-F1
#
_entry.id   AF-A0A4Z0RVW6-F1
#
_cell.length_a   1.000
_cell.length_b   1.000
_cell.length_c   1.000
_cell.angle_alpha   90.00
_cell.angle_beta   90.00
_cell.angle_gamma   90.00
#
_symmetry.space_group_name_H-M   'P 1'
#
loop_
_entity.id
_entity.type
_entity.pdbx_description
1 polymer ?
#
loop_
_entity_poly.entity_id
_entity_poly.type
_entity_poly.pdbx_seq_one_letter_code
_entity_poly.pdbx_strand_id
1 'polypeptide(L)'
;MMAVNKQSNITPLNAKSANQLNLEERKMRYSQVVHLRRRVVLVAVMLVVTIFAMVNYHTQYVKYETAAQSLETAKANLDKANKTNANLKQEVKDLGDNSYLEKLIREKYMYSKDGEVVFNLPGE
;
A
#
# COMPACT_ATOMS: atom_id res chain seq x y z
N MET A 1 16.19 13.80 58.77
CA MET A 1 17.13 14.89 59.10
C MET A 1 16.43 16.21 58.80
N MET A 2 16.47 17.14 59.76
CA MET A 2 15.61 18.32 59.91
C MET A 2 15.65 19.30 58.72
N ALA A 3 14.48 19.78 58.30
CA ALA A 3 14.36 20.94 57.43
C ALA A 3 14.72 22.21 58.24
N VAL A 4 15.83 22.84 57.89
CA VAL A 4 16.28 24.11 58.48
C VAL A 4 15.30 25.22 58.08
N ASN A 5 14.58 25.75 59.06
CA ASN A 5 13.72 26.92 58.89
C ASN A 5 14.60 28.17 58.70
N LYS A 6 14.79 28.59 57.46
CA LYS A 6 15.51 29.81 57.12
C LYS A 6 14.55 31.01 57.27
N GLN A 7 14.33 31.46 58.49
CA GLN A 7 13.71 32.76 58.75
C GLN A 7 14.69 33.87 58.36
N SER A 8 14.56 34.36 57.14
CA SER A 8 15.31 35.51 56.66
C SER A 8 14.75 36.78 57.32
N ASN A 9 15.50 37.34 58.28
CA ASN A 9 15.17 38.59 58.99
C ASN A 9 15.41 39.84 58.12
N ILE A 10 14.85 39.86 56.92
CA ILE A 10 14.95 40.96 55.96
C ILE A 10 13.54 41.46 55.67
N THR A 11 13.26 42.66 56.17
CA THR A 11 11.99 43.34 55.93
C THR A 11 12.19 44.22 54.69
N PRO A 12 11.32 44.15 53.68
CA PRO A 12 11.45 45.00 52.51
C PRO A 12 11.35 46.47 52.93
N LEU A 13 12.26 47.31 52.42
CA LEU A 13 12.28 48.76 52.69
C LEU A 13 10.94 49.44 52.32
N ASN A 14 10.16 48.83 51.42
CA ASN A 14 8.78 49.22 51.10
C ASN A 14 7.92 47.97 50.83
N ALA A 15 6.91 47.74 51.69
CA ALA A 15 6.00 46.60 51.58
C ALA A 15 5.17 46.61 50.28
N LYS A 16 4.79 47.78 49.77
CA LYS A 16 4.00 47.90 48.54
C LYS A 16 4.82 47.53 47.30
N SER A 17 6.06 47.99 47.22
CA SER A 17 6.97 47.66 46.11
C SER A 17 7.36 46.17 46.12
N ALA A 18 7.62 45.59 47.30
CA ALA A 18 7.91 44.17 47.41
C ALA A 18 6.72 43.30 46.98
N ASN A 19 5.49 43.67 47.34
CA ASN A 19 4.29 42.95 46.91
C ASN A 19 4.10 43.03 45.39
N GLN A 20 4.40 44.17 44.77
CA GLN A 20 4.32 44.34 43.31
C GLN A 20 5.34 43.45 42.58
N LEU A 21 6.60 43.43 43.03
CA LEU A 21 7.64 42.57 42.44
C LEU A 21 7.30 41.09 42.58
N ASN A 22 6.84 40.66 43.75
CA ASN A 22 6.40 39.28 43.96
C ASN A 22 5.20 38.90 43.07
N LEU A 23 4.26 39.83 42.84
CA LEU A 23 3.12 39.60 41.96
C LEU A 23 3.56 39.47 40.49
N GLU A 24 4.47 40.33 40.03
CA GLU A 24 5.06 40.28 38.69
C GLU A 24 5.89 39.00 38.48
N GLU A 25 6.72 38.59 39.45
CA GLU A 25 7.44 37.32 39.40
C GLU A 25 6.50 36.13 39.32
N ARG A 26 5.41 36.11 40.10
CA ARG A 26 4.42 35.02 40.05
C ARG A 26 3.71 34.97 38.71
N LYS A 27 3.37 36.12 38.11
CA LYS A 27 2.79 36.19 36.76
C LYS A 27 3.76 35.68 35.70
N MET A 28 5.03 36.07 35.76
CA MET A 28 6.05 35.62 34.81
C MET A 28 6.33 34.11 34.93
N ARG A 29 6.42 33.58 36.15
CA ARG A 29 6.56 32.13 36.34
C ARG A 29 5.32 31.38 35.86
N TYR A 30 4.12 31.92 36.11
CA TYR A 30 2.87 31.34 35.64
C TYR A 30 2.77 31.32 34.12
N SER A 31 3.12 32.41 33.43
CA SER A 31 3.12 32.43 31.96
C SER A 31 4.12 31.43 31.39
N GLN A 32 5.34 31.36 31.94
CA GLN A 32 6.37 30.41 31.52
C GLN A 32 5.90 28.94 31.60
N VAL A 33 5.29 28.53 32.72
CA VAL A 33 4.79 27.15 32.85
C VAL A 33 3.61 26.87 31.93
N VAL A 34 2.74 27.85 31.68
CA VAL A 34 1.63 27.71 30.72
C VAL A 34 2.15 27.57 29.29
N HIS A 35 3.16 28.35 28.90
CA HIS A 35 3.79 28.25 27.58
C HIS A 35 4.51 26.90 27.40
N LEU A 36 5.22 26.41 28.41
CA LEU A 36 5.83 25.07 28.38
C LEU A 36 4.78 23.98 28.20
N ARG A 37 3.70 24.01 29.00
CA ARG A 37 2.61 23.03 28.87
C ARG A 37 1.96 23.07 27.49
N ARG A 38 1.66 24.27 26.96
CA ARG A 38 1.12 24.41 25.60
C ARG A 38 2.05 23.83 24.55
N ARG A 39 3.37 24.06 24.67
CA ARG A 39 4.36 23.54 23.72
C ARG A 39 4.45 22.01 23.78
N VAL A 40 4.40 21.41 24.97
CA VAL A 40 4.35 19.95 25.14
C VAL A 40 3.09 19.35 24.53
N VAL A 41 1.92 19.97 24.76
CA VAL A 41 0.66 19.50 24.14
C VAL A 41 0.71 19.62 22.63
N LEU A 42 1.23 20.73 22.08
CA LEU A 42 1.37 20.91 20.63
C LEU A 42 2.30 19.86 19.99
N VAL A 43 3.43 19.56 20.65
CA VAL A 43 4.35 18.50 20.18
C VAL A 43 3.67 17.14 20.23
N ALA A 44 2.95 16.83 21.32
CA ALA A 44 2.21 15.57 21.44
C ALA A 44 1.15 15.44 20.33
N VAL A 45 0.39 16.50 20.05
CA VAL A 45 -0.59 16.52 18.96
C VAL A 45 0.09 16.34 17.60
N MET A 46 1.20 17.03 17.34
CA MET A 46 1.96 16.84 16.10
C MET A 46 2.45 15.41 15.93
N LEU A 47 2.93 14.77 16.99
CA LEU A 47 3.35 13.37 16.95
C LEU A 47 2.19 12.44 16.59
N VAL A 48 1.02 12.62 17.21
CA VAL A 48 -0.18 11.83 16.88
C VAL A 48 -0.58 12.02 15.43
N VAL A 49 -0.61 13.26 14.92
CA VAL A 49 -0.93 13.56 13.52
C VAL A 49 0.09 12.90 12.57
N THR A 50 1.38 12.96 12.90
CA THR A 50 2.44 12.36 12.08
C THR A 50 2.30 10.84 12.02
N ILE A 51 2.05 10.18 13.16
CA ILE A 51 1.83 8.73 13.21
C ILE A 51 0.59 8.36 12.39
N PHE A 52 -0.51 9.11 12.55
CA PHE A 52 -1.73 8.88 11.78
C PHE A 52 -1.49 9.02 10.28
N ALA A 53 -0.78 10.08 9.85
CA ALA A 53 -0.42 10.28 8.45
C ALA A 53 0.46 9.13 7.92
N MET A 54 1.43 8.66 8.70
CA MET A 54 2.32 7.56 8.32
C MET A 54 1.57 6.23 8.13
N VAL A 55 0.64 5.91 9.03
CA VAL A 55 -0.21 4.71 8.91
C VAL A 55 -1.07 4.79 7.64
N ASN A 56 -1.74 5.92 7.41
CA ASN A 56 -2.57 6.12 6.22
C ASN A 56 -1.73 5.99 4.93
N TYR A 57 -0.56 6.62 4.88
CA TYR A 57 0.33 6.54 3.73
C TYR A 57 0.78 5.10 3.44
N HIS A 58 1.16 4.35 4.47
CA HIS A 58 1.56 2.95 4.30
C HIS A 58 0.42 2.08 3.76
N THR A 59 -0.80 2.25 4.28
CA THR A 59 -1.96 1.51 3.76
C THR A 59 -2.28 1.87 2.31
N GLN A 60 -2.08 3.13 1.90
CA GLN A 60 -2.32 3.56 0.53
C GLN A 60 -1.27 3.01 -0.43
N TYR A 61 0.00 2.98 -0.01
CA TYR A 61 1.09 2.40 -0.81
C TYR A 61 0.86 0.91 -1.08
N VAL A 62 0.51 0.13 -0.06
CA VAL A 62 0.21 -1.31 -0.21
C VAL A 62 -1.00 -1.54 -1.12
N LYS A 63 -2.04 -0.71 -1.02
CA LYS A 63 -3.21 -0.77 -1.93
C LYS A 63 -2.82 -0.49 -3.38
N TYR A 64 -1.92 0.46 -3.64
CA TYR A 64 -1.47 0.75 -5.00
C TYR A 64 -0.68 -0.40 -5.60
N GLU A 65 0.26 -0.98 -4.83
CA GLU A 65 1.07 -2.10 -5.30
C GLU A 65 0.22 -3.35 -5.58
N THR A 66 -0.68 -3.68 -4.66
CA THR A 66 -1.61 -4.81 -4.82
C THR A 66 -2.58 -4.58 -5.98
N ALA A 67 -3.08 -3.35 -6.17
CA ALA A 67 -3.92 -3.01 -7.30
C ALA A 67 -3.16 -3.14 -8.63
N ALA A 68 -1.91 -2.68 -8.71
CA ALA A 68 -1.08 -2.82 -9.90
C ALA A 68 -0.83 -4.30 -10.25
N GLN A 69 -0.46 -5.13 -9.27
CA GLN A 69 -0.29 -6.58 -9.47
C GLN A 69 -1.60 -7.26 -9.88
N SER A 70 -2.73 -6.89 -9.26
CA SER A 70 -4.04 -7.44 -9.63
C SER A 70 -4.44 -7.05 -11.06
N LEU A 71 -4.06 -5.87 -11.51
CA LEU A 71 -4.34 -5.39 -12.86
C LEU A 71 -3.47 -6.11 -13.90
N GLU A 72 -2.19 -6.34 -13.60
CA GLU A 72 -1.29 -7.10 -14.45
C GLU A 72 -1.75 -8.57 -14.60
N THR A 73 -2.09 -9.22 -13.48
CA THR A 73 -2.62 -10.60 -13.50
C THR A 73 -3.95 -10.68 -14.23
N ALA A 74 -4.86 -9.73 -14.02
CA ALA A 74 -6.12 -9.67 -14.76
C ALA A 74 -5.89 -9.50 -16.27
N LYS A 75 -4.97 -8.62 -16.68
CA LYS A 75 -4.60 -8.45 -18.10
C LYS A 75 -4.01 -9.74 -18.69
N ALA A 76 -3.10 -10.39 -17.98
CA ALA A 76 -2.51 -11.65 -18.43
C ALA A 76 -3.56 -12.77 -18.58
N ASN A 77 -4.52 -12.85 -17.64
CA ASN A 77 -5.62 -13.80 -17.71
C ASN A 77 -6.56 -13.49 -18.88
N LEU A 78 -6.83 -12.22 -19.14
CA LEU A 78 -7.64 -11.78 -20.27
C LEU A 78 -6.95 -12.13 -21.61
N ASP A 79 -5.64 -11.89 -21.74
CA ASP A 79 -4.89 -12.25 -22.95
C ASP A 79 -4.88 -13.76 -23.18
N LYS A 80 -4.68 -14.57 -22.12
CA LYS A 80 -4.80 -16.03 -22.19
C LYS A 80 -6.19 -16.45 -22.64
N ALA A 81 -7.25 -15.93 -22.03
CA ALA A 81 -8.63 -16.26 -22.36
C ALA A 81 -8.96 -15.89 -23.82
N ASN A 82 -8.49 -14.73 -24.30
CA ASN A 82 -8.65 -14.31 -25.69
C ASN A 82 -7.93 -15.25 -26.66
N LYS A 83 -6.68 -15.63 -26.37
CA LYS A 83 -5.92 -16.61 -27.17
C LYS A 83 -6.63 -17.96 -27.21
N THR A 84 -7.09 -18.46 -26.07
CA THR A 84 -7.87 -19.70 -26.00
C THR A 84 -9.16 -19.59 -26.83
N ASN A 85 -9.88 -18.46 -26.73
CA ASN A 85 -11.09 -18.25 -27.51
C ASN A 85 -10.83 -18.20 -29.01
N ALA A 86 -9.74 -17.54 -29.43
CA ALA A 86 -9.32 -17.49 -30.83
C ALA A 86 -8.95 -18.88 -31.36
N ASN A 87 -8.18 -19.66 -30.60
CA ASN A 87 -7.81 -21.02 -30.96
C ASN A 87 -9.05 -21.93 -31.07
N LEU A 88 -9.95 -21.87 -30.09
CA LEU A 88 -11.20 -22.64 -30.12
C LEU A 88 -12.09 -22.25 -31.31
N LYS A 89 -12.17 -20.95 -31.64
CA LYS A 89 -12.89 -20.49 -32.85
C LYS A 89 -12.28 -21.03 -34.13
N GLN A 90 -10.94 -21.12 -34.19
CA GLN A 90 -10.27 -21.69 -35.34
C GLN A 90 -10.52 -23.20 -35.41
N GLU A 91 -10.40 -23.92 -34.31
CA GLU A 91 -10.67 -25.35 -34.22
C GLU A 91 -12.11 -25.68 -34.63
N VAL A 92 -13.10 -24.89 -34.18
CA VAL A 92 -14.50 -25.05 -34.61
C VAL A 92 -14.66 -24.84 -36.12
N LYS A 93 -13.94 -23.88 -36.72
CA LYS A 93 -13.97 -23.68 -38.18
C LYS A 93 -13.32 -24.87 -38.91
N ASP A 94 -12.17 -25.30 -38.43
CA ASP A 94 -11.41 -26.40 -39.01
C ASP A 94 -12.21 -27.71 -38.95
N LEU A 95 -12.92 -27.97 -37.84
CA LEU A 95 -13.83 -29.12 -37.69
C LEU A 95 -15.06 -29.05 -38.62
N GLY A 96 -15.46 -27.85 -39.04
CA GLY A 96 -16.54 -27.64 -40.02
C GLY A 96 -16.09 -27.74 -41.47
N ASP A 97 -14.78 -27.80 -41.74
CA ASP A 97 -14.21 -27.84 -43.09
C ASP A 97 -13.84 -29.28 -43.48
N ASN A 98 -14.56 -29.81 -44.48
CA ASN A 98 -14.30 -31.15 -45.01
C ASN A 98 -12.86 -31.33 -45.54
N SER A 99 -12.23 -30.29 -46.10
CA SER A 99 -10.85 -30.38 -46.60
C SER A 99 -9.85 -30.53 -45.46
N TYR A 100 -10.09 -29.83 -44.35
CA TYR A 100 -9.30 -29.97 -43.13
C TYR A 100 -9.48 -31.36 -42.51
N LEU A 101 -10.73 -31.83 -42.39
CA LEU A 101 -11.02 -33.17 -41.89
C LEU A 101 -10.36 -34.26 -42.74
N GLU A 102 -10.39 -34.13 -44.07
CA GLU A 102 -9.78 -35.10 -44.99
C GLU A 102 -8.24 -35.13 -44.85
N LYS A 103 -7.59 -33.98 -44.64
CA LYS A 103 -6.16 -33.91 -44.31
C LYS A 103 -5.86 -34.52 -42.95
N LEU A 104 -6.67 -34.19 -41.93
CA LEU A 104 -6.51 -34.69 -40.58
C LEU A 104 -6.61 -36.22 -40.52
N ILE A 105 -7.58 -36.82 -41.21
CA ILE A 105 -7.73 -38.29 -41.23
C ILE A 105 -6.64 -38.99 -42.04
N ARG A 106 -6.14 -38.37 -43.12
CA ARG A 106 -4.97 -38.86 -43.86
C ARG A 106 -3.72 -38.86 -42.97
N GLU A 107 -3.50 -37.77 -42.23
CA GLU A 107 -2.31 -37.61 -41.38
C GLU A 107 -2.36 -38.48 -40.11
N LYS A 108 -3.45 -38.44 -39.35
CA LYS A 108 -3.55 -39.18 -38.07
C LYS A 108 -3.90 -40.65 -38.20
N TYR A 109 -4.72 -41.00 -39.20
CA TYR A 109 -5.32 -42.33 -39.31
C TYR A 109 -4.88 -43.06 -40.58
N MET A 110 -3.96 -42.49 -41.36
CA MET A 110 -3.48 -43.07 -42.62
C MET A 110 -4.62 -43.44 -43.58
N TYR A 111 -5.71 -42.66 -43.54
CA TYR A 111 -6.85 -42.87 -44.43
C TYR A 111 -6.44 -42.57 -45.87
N SER A 112 -6.78 -43.44 -46.82
CA SER A 112 -6.62 -43.18 -48.26
C SER A 112 -7.90 -43.57 -48.99
N LYS A 113 -8.19 -42.89 -50.10
CA LYS A 113 -9.34 -43.21 -50.97
C LYS A 113 -9.00 -44.35 -51.93
N ASP A 114 -10.03 -44.97 -52.49
CA ASP A 114 -9.87 -46.03 -53.49
C ASP A 114 -8.94 -45.58 -54.63
N GLY A 115 -7.81 -46.29 -54.76
CA GLY A 115 -6.75 -46.01 -55.74
C GLY A 115 -5.53 -45.26 -55.18
N GLU A 116 -5.53 -44.81 -53.92
CA GLU A 116 -4.39 -44.14 -53.27
C GLU A 116 -3.50 -45.15 -52.50
N VAL A 117 -2.18 -45.09 -52.70
CA VAL A 117 -1.20 -45.96 -52.00
C VAL A 117 -0.52 -45.19 -50.87
N VAL A 118 -0.63 -45.70 -49.63
CA VAL A 118 -0.01 -45.08 -48.44
C VAL A 118 1.41 -45.62 -48.25
N PHE A 119 2.40 -44.73 -48.26
CA PHE A 119 3.79 -45.07 -47.95
C PHE A 119 4.13 -44.65 -46.52
N ASN A 120 4.37 -45.62 -45.65
CA ASN A 120 4.94 -45.36 -44.33
C ASN A 120 6.46 -45.44 -44.47
N LEU A 121 7.09 -44.28 -44.66
CA LEU A 121 8.54 -44.21 -44.77
C LEU A 121 9.13 -44.48 -43.37
N PRO A 122 9.98 -45.51 -43.18
CA PRO A 122 10.71 -45.66 -41.92
C PRO A 122 11.57 -44.40 -41.75
N GLY A 123 11.24 -43.61 -40.74
CA GLY A 123 11.86 -42.32 -40.49
C GLY A 123 13.34 -42.44 -40.11
N GLU A 124 14.04 -41.32 -40.23
CA GLU A 124 15.34 -41.07 -39.59
C GLU A 124 15.34 -41.38 -38.08
#